data_AF-A0A1K1Q160-F1
#
_entry.id   AF-A0A1K1Q160-F1
#
_cell.length_a   1.000
_cell.length_b   1.000
_cell.length_c   1.000
_cell.angle_alpha   90.00
_cell.angle_beta   90.00
_cell.angle_gamma   90.00
#
_symmetry.space_group_name_H-M   'P 1'
#
loop_
_entity.id
_entity.type
_entity.pdbx_description
1 polymer ?
#
loop_
_entity_poly.entity_id
_entity_poly.type
_entity_poly.pdbx_seq_one_letter_code
_entity_poly.pdbx_strand_id
1 'polypeptide(L)'
;MNLLNMLDSIAQISDAEHPSIFPFGFSMHIALAIISVIFFAYRFATQKRPFQLIFAIAPPISLALWISDNKTLFYAVGLIEFILILAALISTFICKPKKAEEAADAKKSEEK
;
A
#
# COMPACT_ATOMS: atom_id res chain seq x y z
N MET A 1 27.81 4.98 17.10
CA MET A 1 27.34 5.83 15.99
C MET A 1 26.61 7.01 16.60
N ASN A 2 27.04 8.25 16.32
CA ASN A 2 26.46 9.46 16.91
C ASN A 2 25.21 9.90 16.13
N LEU A 3 24.22 10.45 16.83
CA LEU A 3 22.93 10.88 16.26
C LEU A 3 23.10 11.98 15.20
N LEU A 4 24.13 12.81 15.34
CA LEU A 4 24.54 13.81 14.35
C LEU A 4 24.99 13.18 13.03
N ASN A 5 25.75 12.08 13.08
CA ASN A 5 26.18 11.37 11.87
C ASN A 5 25.00 10.69 11.15
N MET A 6 23.98 10.29 11.91
CA MET A 6 22.75 9.74 11.35
C MET A 6 21.89 10.83 10.70
N LEU A 7 21.83 12.02 11.30
CA LEU A 7 21.13 13.17 10.72
C LEU A 7 21.80 13.66 9.42
N ASP A 8 23.13 13.73 9.40
CA ASP A 8 23.92 14.08 8.21
C ASP A 8 23.69 13.07 7.07
N SER A 9 23.63 11.77 7.40
CA SER A 9 23.34 10.74 6.40
C SER A 9 21.93 10.89 5.79
N ILE A 10 20.94 11.29 6.59
CA ILE A 10 19.56 11.54 6.11
C ILE A 10 19.51 12.81 5.24
N ALA A 11 20.21 13.87 5.63
CA ALA A 11 20.30 15.09 4.84
C ALA A 11 20.98 14.84 3.49
N GLN A 12 22.05 14.04 3.47
CA GLN A 12 22.80 13.72 2.26
C GLN A 12 22.00 12.84 1.28
N ILE A 13 21.08 11.99 1.77
CA ILE A 13 20.13 11.24 0.90
C ILE A 13 19.17 12.20 0.18
N SER A 14 18.83 13.34 0.80
CA SER A 14 17.93 14.33 0.18
C SER A 14 18.60 15.20 -0.89
N ASP A 15 19.94 15.29 -0.89
CA ASP A 15 20.73 16.18 -1.77
C ASP A 15 21.36 15.44 -2.97
N ALA A 16 21.19 14.12 -3.08
CA ALA A 16 21.63 13.38 -4.24
C ALA A 16 20.91 13.91 -5.51
N GLU A 17 21.65 14.33 -6.53
CA GLU A 17 21.15 14.90 -7.81
C GLU A 17 20.07 14.06 -8.51
N HIS A 18 19.96 12.78 -8.16
CA HIS A 18 18.81 11.94 -8.42
C HIS A 18 18.36 11.33 -7.09
N PRO A 19 17.48 12.00 -6.33
CA PRO A 19 16.90 11.37 -5.15
C PRO A 19 15.99 10.29 -5.71
N SER A 20 16.51 9.07 -5.82
CA SER A 20 15.71 7.92 -6.18
C SER A 20 14.57 7.88 -5.17
N ILE A 21 13.34 8.11 -5.66
CA ILE A 21 12.11 8.23 -4.87
C ILE A 21 11.94 7.10 -3.85
N PHE A 22 12.65 6.01 -4.07
CA PHE A 22 12.73 4.87 -3.20
C PHE A 22 14.18 4.35 -3.13
N PRO A 23 14.60 3.76 -2.00
CA PRO A 23 15.97 3.30 -1.77
C PRO A 23 16.35 2.02 -2.53
N PHE A 24 15.54 1.59 -3.52
CA PHE A 24 15.75 0.37 -4.29
C PHE A 24 15.75 0.66 -5.80
N GLY A 25 16.41 -0.20 -6.59
CA GLY A 25 16.41 -0.07 -8.05
C GLY A 25 15.03 -0.31 -8.67
N PHE A 26 14.79 0.22 -9.87
CA PHE A 26 13.52 0.08 -10.62
C PHE A 26 13.08 -1.38 -10.81
N SER A 27 14.02 -2.31 -11.05
CA SER A 27 13.73 -3.74 -11.19
C SER A 27 13.10 -4.36 -9.94
N MET A 28 13.55 -3.95 -8.75
CA MET A 28 12.98 -4.41 -7.48
C MET A 28 11.57 -3.85 -7.25
N HIS A 29 11.29 -2.62 -7.70
CA HIS A 29 9.96 -2.03 -7.62
C HIS A 29 8.94 -2.76 -8.47
N ILE A 30 9.32 -3.09 -9.71
CA ILE A 30 8.49 -3.91 -10.59
C ILE A 30 8.17 -5.25 -9.92
N ALA A 31 9.18 -5.91 -9.36
CA ALA A 31 8.98 -7.18 -8.66
C ALA A 31 8.00 -7.01 -7.48
N LEU A 32 8.17 -5.98 -6.65
CA LEU A 32 7.28 -5.68 -5.53
C LEU A 32 5.85 -5.33 -5.98
N ALA A 33 5.70 -4.58 -7.07
CA ALA A 33 4.40 -4.23 -7.63
C ALA A 33 3.66 -5.49 -8.11
N ILE A 34 4.35 -6.38 -8.86
CA ILE A 34 3.78 -7.64 -9.34
C ILE A 34 3.38 -8.54 -8.17
N ILE A 35 4.27 -8.72 -7.18
CA ILE A 35 4.01 -9.53 -5.99
C ILE A 35 2.81 -8.99 -5.22
N SER A 36 2.73 -7.66 -5.06
CA SER A 36 1.61 -7.02 -4.36
C SER A 36 0.29 -7.24 -5.09
N VAL A 37 0.25 -7.06 -6.41
CA VAL A 37 -0.95 -7.33 -7.22
C VAL A 37 -1.42 -8.77 -7.05
N ILE A 38 -0.51 -9.75 -7.18
CA ILE A 38 -0.84 -11.17 -7.02
C ILE A 38 -1.38 -11.45 -5.62
N PHE A 39 -0.70 -10.95 -4.58
CA PHE A 39 -1.08 -11.15 -3.19
C PHE A 39 -2.46 -10.55 -2.89
N PHE A 40 -2.70 -9.30 -3.28
CA PHE A 40 -3.97 -8.63 -3.03
C PHE A 40 -5.11 -9.19 -3.89
N ALA A 41 -4.85 -9.63 -5.12
CA ALA A 41 -5.83 -10.33 -5.94
C ALA A 41 -6.25 -11.67 -5.32
N TYR A 42 -5.28 -12.47 -4.84
CA TYR A 42 -5.57 -13.71 -4.11
C TYR A 42 -6.39 -13.42 -2.85
N ARG A 43 -5.97 -12.43 -2.05
CA ARG A 43 -6.63 -12.06 -0.80
C ARG A 43 -8.05 -11.52 -1.05
N PHE A 44 -8.26 -10.80 -2.15
CA PHE A 44 -9.57 -10.39 -2.63
C PHE A 44 -10.46 -11.58 -2.97
N ALA A 45 -9.95 -12.60 -3.66
CA ALA A 45 -10.71 -13.81 -3.95
C ALA A 45 -11.15 -14.53 -2.66
N THR A 46 -10.33 -14.50 -1.59
CA THR A 46 -10.64 -15.18 -0.33
C THR A 46 -11.59 -14.38 0.59
N GLN A 47 -11.43 -13.06 0.67
CA GLN A 47 -12.15 -12.24 1.65
C GLN A 47 -13.24 -11.35 1.03
N LYS A 48 -13.25 -11.18 -0.30
CA LYS A 48 -14.20 -10.36 -1.08
C LYS A 48 -14.38 -8.95 -0.53
N ARG A 49 -13.31 -8.37 0.01
CA ARG A 49 -13.35 -7.04 0.60
C ARG A 49 -12.90 -5.97 -0.40
N PRO A 50 -13.67 -4.90 -0.62
CA PRO A 50 -13.35 -3.89 -1.63
C PRO A 50 -12.00 -3.19 -1.38
N PHE A 51 -11.58 -3.07 -0.12
CA PHE A 51 -10.28 -2.48 0.24
C PHE A 51 -9.07 -3.25 -0.31
N GLN A 52 -9.20 -4.55 -0.62
CA GLN A 52 -8.08 -5.32 -1.19
C GLN A 52 -7.81 -4.96 -2.64
N LEU A 53 -8.82 -4.56 -3.42
CA LEU A 53 -8.58 -4.01 -4.77
C LEU A 53 -7.87 -2.66 -4.71
N ILE A 54 -8.23 -1.82 -3.73
CA ILE A 54 -7.59 -0.52 -3.53
C ILE A 54 -6.08 -0.69 -3.30
N PHE A 55 -5.71 -1.63 -2.44
CA PHE A 55 -4.29 -1.97 -2.19
C PHE A 55 -3.62 -2.71 -3.35
N ALA A 56 -4.36 -3.36 -4.24
CA ALA A 56 -3.77 -3.98 -5.44
C ALA A 56 -3.36 -2.93 -6.48
N ILE A 57 -4.10 -1.81 -6.57
CA ILE A 57 -3.89 -0.77 -7.59
C ILE A 57 -2.90 0.30 -7.11
N ALA A 58 -2.72 0.48 -5.80
CA ALA A 58 -1.79 1.46 -5.25
C ALA A 58 -0.32 1.24 -5.69
N PRO A 59 0.30 0.04 -5.57
CA PRO A 59 1.69 -0.16 -5.96
C PRO A 59 1.99 0.08 -7.47
N PRO A 60 1.12 -0.34 -8.42
CA PRO A 60 1.26 0.04 -9.82
C PRO A 60 1.19 1.56 -10.06
N ILE A 61 0.35 2.28 -9.32
CA ILE A 61 0.25 3.74 -9.39
C ILE A 61 1.53 4.39 -8.89
N SER A 62 2.12 3.91 -7.79
CA SER A 62 3.42 4.38 -7.30
C SER A 62 4.56 4.07 -8.29
N LEU A 63 4.38 3.11 -9.19
CA LEU A 63 5.32 2.84 -10.28
C LEU A 63 5.26 3.90 -11.39
N ALA A 64 4.10 4.54 -11.59
CA ALA A 64 3.94 5.61 -12.58
C ALA A 64 4.75 6.87 -12.24
N LEU A 65 5.19 7.00 -10.98
CA LEU A 65 6.11 8.04 -10.53
C LEU A 65 7.50 7.95 -11.18
N TRP A 66 7.90 6.77 -11.66
CA TRP A 66 9.16 6.58 -12.39
C TRP A 66 9.12 7.07 -13.84
N ILE A 67 7.94 7.42 -14.38
CA ILE A 67 7.78 7.87 -15.77
C ILE A 67 8.05 9.38 -15.92
N SER A 68 8.00 10.16 -14.84
CA SER A 68 8.16 11.61 -14.92
C SER A 68 8.78 12.19 -13.65
N ASP A 69 9.89 12.94 -13.81
CA ASP A 69 10.56 13.70 -12.74
C ASP A 69 9.82 14.99 -12.33
N ASN A 70 8.54 15.13 -12.70
CA ASN A 70 7.78 16.32 -12.39
C ASN A 70 7.31 16.32 -10.93
N LYS A 71 7.79 17.29 -10.15
CA LYS A 71 7.42 17.47 -8.73
C LYS A 71 5.91 17.56 -8.50
N THR A 72 5.16 18.15 -9.43
CA THR A 72 3.69 18.24 -9.33
C THR A 72 3.02 16.87 -9.45
N LEU A 73 3.51 16.01 -10.35
CA LEU A 73 3.01 14.64 -10.48
C LEU A 73 3.36 13.80 -9.25
N PHE A 74 4.54 14.05 -8.67
CA PHE A 74 4.93 13.41 -7.41
C PHE A 74 3.96 13.68 -6.27
N TYR A 75 3.67 14.95 -6.00
CA TYR A 75 2.72 15.31 -4.94
C TYR A 75 1.29 14.87 -5.26
N ALA A 76 0.88 14.90 -6.54
CA ALA A 76 -0.44 14.45 -6.96
C ALA A 76 -0.63 12.94 -6.75
N VAL A 77 0.33 12.12 -7.20
CA VAL A 77 0.30 10.66 -7.02
C VAL A 77 0.37 10.30 -5.54
N GLY A 78 1.24 10.96 -4.77
CA GLY A 78 1.32 10.76 -3.32
C GLY A 78 0.01 11.11 -2.59
N LEU A 79 -0.66 12.19 -3.00
CA LEU A 79 -1.97 12.57 -2.45
C LEU A 79 -3.06 11.54 -2.79
N ILE A 80 -3.09 11.06 -4.03
CA ILE A 80 -4.03 10.02 -4.47
C ILE A 80 -3.82 8.74 -3.66
N GLU A 81 -2.56 8.31 -3.49
CA GLU A 81 -2.22 7.13 -2.70
C GLU A 81 -2.60 7.28 -1.23
N PHE A 82 -2.37 8.46 -0.63
CA PHE A 82 -2.82 8.76 0.72
C PHE A 82 -4.34 8.67 0.88
N ILE A 83 -5.11 9.19 -0.09
CA ILE A 83 -6.57 9.09 -0.11
C ILE A 83 -7.03 7.63 -0.25
N LEU A 84 -6.38 6.84 -1.10
CA LEU A 84 -6.67 5.41 -1.28
C LEU A 84 -6.44 4.63 0.03
N ILE A 85 -5.34 4.89 0.74
CA ILE A 85 -5.05 4.27 2.04
C ILE A 85 -6.10 4.68 3.08
N LEU A 86 -6.46 5.97 3.14
CA LEU A 86 -7.53 6.46 4.01
C LEU A 86 -8.87 5.80 3.71
N ALA A 87 -9.25 5.71 2.43
CA ALA A 87 -10.48 5.05 2.00
C ALA A 87 -10.48 3.56 2.37
N ALA A 88 -9.34 2.88 2.21
CA ALA A 88 -9.18 1.49 2.63
C ALA A 88 -9.31 1.34 4.15
N LEU A 89 -8.67 2.23 4.93
CA LEU A 89 -8.76 2.25 6.39
C LEU A 89 -10.21 2.45 6.84
N ILE A 90 -10.90 3.46 6.32
CA ILE A 90 -12.32 3.73 6.62
C ILE A 90 -13.18 2.51 6.22
N SER A 91 -12.92 1.89 5.07
CA SER A 91 -13.62 0.68 4.62
C SER A 91 -13.43 -0.49 5.59
N THR A 92 -12.28 -0.63 6.26
CA THR A 92 -12.11 -1.67 7.29
C THR A 92 -12.98 -1.45 8.53
N PHE A 93 -13.24 -0.19 8.92
CA PHE A 93 -14.10 0.14 10.07
C PHE A 93 -15.59 0.07 9.73
N ILE A 94 -15.99 0.51 8.52
CA ILE A 94 -17.40 0.55 8.10
C ILE A 94 -17.88 -0.83 7.64
N CYS A 95 -17.08 -1.57 6.87
CA CYS A 95 -17.41 -2.92 6.46
C CYS A 95 -17.06 -3.92 7.57
N LYS A 96 -17.86 -3.94 8.65
CA LYS A 96 -17.86 -5.08 9.59
C LYS A 96 -17.96 -6.40 8.80
N PRO A 97 -17.17 -7.44 9.15
CA PRO A 97 -17.18 -8.70 8.43
C PRO A 97 -18.56 -9.34 8.50
N LYS A 98 -19.17 -9.60 7.35
CA LYS A 98 -20.27 -10.53 7.23
C LYS A 98 -19.88 -11.97 7.64
N LYS A 99 -18.57 -12.25 7.79
CA LYS A 99 -18.05 -13.45 8.46
C LYS A 99 -18.28 -13.47 9.98
N ALA A 100 -18.64 -12.35 10.62
CA ALA A 100 -19.11 -12.39 12.01
C ALA A 100 -20.52 -12.98 12.12
N GLU A 101 -21.31 -13.00 11.03
CA GLU A 101 -22.57 -13.75 10.98
C GLU A 101 -22.31 -15.24 10.70
N GLU A 102 -21.44 -15.60 9.74
CA GLU A 102 -21.17 -17.03 9.44
C GLU A 102 -20.41 -17.76 10.56
N ALA A 103 -19.53 -17.08 11.31
CA ALA A 103 -18.86 -17.66 12.47
C ALA A 103 -19.73 -17.66 13.75
N ALA A 104 -20.78 -16.83 13.80
CA ALA A 104 -21.77 -16.85 14.88
C ALA A 104 -22.89 -17.87 14.62
N ASP A 105 -23.23 -18.13 13.36
CA ASP A 105 -24.23 -19.15 12.96
C ASP A 105 -23.67 -20.58 13.10
N ALA A 106 -22.38 -20.78 12.80
CA ALA A 106 -21.68 -22.04 13.06
C ALA A 106 -21.56 -22.37 14.56
N LYS A 107 -21.55 -21.37 15.45
CA LYS A 107 -21.54 -21.57 16.91
C LYS A 107 -22.93 -21.73 17.54
N LYS A 108 -24.02 -21.50 16.79
CA LYS A 108 -25.39 -21.59 17.30
C LYS A 108 -26.11 -22.90 16.94
N SER A 109 -25.54 -23.71 16.04
CA SER A 109 -26.07 -25.04 15.69
C SER A 109 -25.45 -26.21 16.45
N GLU A 110 -24.42 -26.00 17.27
CA GLU A 110 -23.82 -27.08 18.09
C GLU A 110 -24.39 -27.16 19.52
N GLU A 111 -25.28 -26.24 19.91
CA GLU A 111 -25.95 -26.23 21.22
C GLU A 111 -27.48 -26.23 21.04
N LYS A 112 -28.01 -27.26 20.36
CA LYS A 112 -29.43 -27.61 20.43
C LYS A 112 -29.65 -29.11 20.35
#